data_AF-A0A382QNY1-F1
#
_entry.id   AF-A0A382QNY1-F1
#
_cell.length_a   1.000
_cell.length_b   1.000
_cell.length_c   1.000
_cell.angle_alpha   90.00
_cell.angle_beta   90.00
_cell.angle_gamma   90.00
#
_symmetry.space_group_name_H-M   'P 1'
#
loop_
_entity.id
_entity.type
_entity.pdbx_description
1 polymer ?
#
loop_
_entity_poly.entity_id
_entity_poly.type
_entity_poly.pdbx_seq_one_letter_code
_entity_poly.pdbx_strand_id
1 'polypeptide(L)'
;AADDREVVRHKTLAMAPMTSEEAVDEMDLLDHGFFLYLDAEHDIDRVVYHNGDGLIHVVPAVAGENLPGDSRPPIHPASLVLNHLPIEEAAMLLDEGDEAFVFFAEPGSGRGQVLYRRYDGHYGLITPAL
;
A
#
# COMPACT_ATOMS: atom_id res chain seq x y z
N ALA A 1 -21.39 -15.43 0.51
CA ALA A 1 -21.47 -15.25 1.96
C ALA A 1 -20.08 -14.81 2.38
N ALA A 2 -19.94 -13.56 2.82
CA ALA A 2 -18.70 -13.09 3.43
C ALA A 2 -18.54 -13.91 4.72
N ASP A 3 -17.74 -14.98 4.60
CA ASP A 3 -17.27 -15.76 5.74
C ASP A 3 -16.56 -14.78 6.69
N ASP A 4 -16.58 -15.08 8.00
CA ASP A 4 -16.18 -14.27 9.15
C ASP A 4 -14.69 -13.81 9.10
N ARG A 5 -14.31 -13.05 8.07
CA ARG A 5 -12.93 -12.63 7.81
C ARG A 5 -12.56 -11.48 8.74
N GLU A 6 -11.94 -11.82 9.85
CA GLU A 6 -11.42 -10.85 10.81
C GLU A 6 -10.02 -10.34 10.43
N VAL A 7 -9.66 -9.13 10.90
CA VAL A 7 -8.27 -8.64 10.85
C VAL A 7 -7.47 -9.34 11.95
N VAL A 8 -6.94 -10.52 11.65
CA VAL A 8 -6.25 -11.38 12.62
C VAL A 8 -4.82 -10.94 12.92
N ARG A 9 -4.24 -10.07 12.09
CA ARG A 9 -2.84 -9.66 12.25
C ARG A 9 -2.60 -8.20 11.90
N HIS A 10 -1.96 -7.53 12.85
CA HIS A 10 -1.47 -6.17 12.73
C HIS A 10 0.06 -6.23 12.62
N LYS A 11 0.62 -5.73 11.52
CA LYS A 11 2.08 -5.55 11.37
C LYS A 11 2.38 -4.06 11.41
N THR A 12 3.08 -3.64 12.45
CA THR A 12 3.58 -2.27 12.55
C THR A 12 4.96 -2.21 11.92
N LEU A 13 5.15 -1.36 10.90
CA LEU A 13 6.41 -1.23 10.18
C LEU A 13 7.14 0.03 10.65
N ALA A 14 8.29 -0.13 11.30
CA ALA A 14 9.18 1.00 11.60
C ALA A 14 9.89 1.43 10.32
N MET A 15 9.35 2.44 9.64
CA MET A 15 9.82 2.88 8.34
C MET A 15 10.75 4.08 8.52
N ALA A 16 11.98 3.96 8.05
CA ALA A 16 12.79 5.13 7.77
C ALA A 16 12.22 5.83 6.51
N PRO A 17 12.26 7.17 6.43
CA PRO A 17 11.93 7.86 5.20
C PRO A 17 12.86 7.39 4.08
N MET A 18 12.29 6.99 2.95
CA MET A 18 13.02 6.49 1.79
C MET A 18 12.37 6.97 0.49
N THR A 19 13.10 6.83 -0.61
CA THR A 19 12.60 7.14 -1.95
C THR A 19 11.74 6.01 -2.50
N SER A 20 10.91 6.31 -3.50
CA SER A 20 10.10 5.31 -4.20
C SER A 20 10.97 4.20 -4.83
N GLU A 21 12.19 4.50 -5.28
CA GLU A 21 13.11 3.52 -5.85
C GLU A 21 13.64 2.55 -4.78
N GLU A 22 14.04 3.08 -3.61
CA GLU A 22 14.46 2.25 -2.47
C GLU A 22 13.33 1.35 -1.99
N ALA A 23 12.10 1.86 -1.96
CA ALA A 23 10.93 1.08 -1.60
C ALA A 23 10.69 -0.09 -2.59
N VAL A 24 10.99 0.09 -3.88
CA VAL A 24 10.91 -0.99 -4.88
C VAL A 24 12.00 -2.02 -4.67
N ASP A 25 13.22 -1.62 -4.34
CA ASP A 25 14.32 -2.53 -4.04
C ASP A 25 13.99 -3.40 -2.81
N GLU A 26 13.47 -2.80 -1.74
CA GLU A 26 13.01 -3.53 -0.55
C GLU A 26 11.82 -4.45 -0.86
N MET A 27 10.89 -4.02 -1.73
CA MET A 27 9.77 -4.84 -2.18
C MET A 27 10.25 -6.11 -2.90
N ASP A 28 11.20 -5.96 -3.83
CA ASP A 28 11.80 -7.07 -4.59
C ASP A 28 12.64 -7.99 -3.69
N LEU A 29 13.43 -7.41 -2.78
CA LEU A 29 14.25 -8.15 -1.81
C LEU A 29 13.40 -9.04 -0.89
N LEU A 30 12.20 -8.58 -0.53
CA LEU A 30 11.25 -9.34 0.29
C LEU A 30 10.39 -10.31 -0.53
N ASP A 31 10.51 -10.32 -1.87
CA ASP A 31 9.64 -11.04 -2.80
C ASP A 31 8.16 -10.74 -2.50
N HIS A 32 7.86 -9.46 -2.27
CA HIS A 32 6.51 -8.99 -1.93
C HIS A 32 5.85 -8.33 -3.15
N GLY A 33 4.53 -8.49 -3.28
CA GLY A 33 3.77 -7.83 -4.35
C GLY A 33 3.53 -6.33 -4.10
N PHE A 34 3.73 -5.87 -2.86
CA PHE A 34 3.57 -4.48 -2.45
C PHE A 34 4.44 -4.17 -1.23
N PHE A 35 4.79 -2.89 -1.06
CA PHE A 35 5.57 -2.40 0.08
C PHE A 35 5.11 -1.02 0.51
N LEU A 36 4.74 -0.89 1.80
CA LEU A 36 4.39 0.38 2.44
C LEU A 36 5.67 1.05 2.95
N TYR A 37 5.86 2.33 2.65
CA TYR A 37 7.01 3.13 3.07
C TYR A 37 6.59 4.57 3.39
N LEU A 38 7.47 5.29 4.10
CA LEU A 38 7.35 6.74 4.28
C LEU A 38 8.16 7.43 3.19
N ASP A 39 7.50 8.26 2.39
CA ASP A 39 8.15 9.01 1.31
C ASP A 39 9.01 10.14 1.89
N ALA A 40 10.32 10.11 1.61
CA ALA A 40 11.27 11.08 2.13
C ALA A 40 11.10 12.50 1.54
N GLU A 41 10.50 12.63 0.36
CA GLU A 41 10.35 13.91 -0.33
C GLU A 41 9.04 14.61 0.05
N HIS A 42 7.98 13.83 0.24
CA HIS A 42 6.63 14.31 0.47
C HIS A 42 6.14 14.16 1.91
N ASP A 43 6.87 13.43 2.76
CA ASP A 43 6.51 13.15 4.17
C ASP A 43 5.12 12.51 4.31
N ILE A 44 4.79 11.60 3.38
CA ILE A 44 3.52 10.87 3.33
C ILE A 44 3.77 9.37 3.25
N ASP A 45 2.89 8.57 3.83
CA ASP A 45 2.96 7.12 3.65
C ASP A 45 2.46 6.74 2.25
N ARG A 46 3.23 5.91 1.56
CA ARG A 46 2.94 5.45 0.20
C ARG A 46 3.19 3.96 0.07
N VAL A 47 2.59 3.38 -0.95
CA VAL A 47 2.72 1.98 -1.29
C VAL A 47 3.22 1.87 -2.72
N VAL A 48 4.36 1.19 -2.90
CA VAL A 48 4.74 0.66 -4.21
C VAL A 48 4.18 -0.75 -4.37
N TYR A 49 3.75 -1.11 -5.58
CA TYR A 49 3.18 -2.42 -5.84
C TYR A 49 3.28 -2.85 -7.30
N HIS A 50 3.20 -4.17 -7.52
CA HIS A 50 3.04 -4.77 -8.83
C HIS A 50 1.56 -4.99 -9.16
N ASN A 51 1.12 -4.52 -10.33
CA ASN A 51 -0.26 -4.70 -10.80
C ASN A 51 -0.42 -5.89 -11.78
N GLY A 52 0.47 -6.88 -11.72
CA GLY A 52 0.49 -8.03 -12.63
C GLY A 52 0.93 -7.75 -14.07
N ASP A 53 0.92 -6.49 -14.52
CA ASP A 53 1.36 -6.05 -15.87
C ASP A 53 2.89 -6.00 -16.03
N GLY A 54 3.64 -6.39 -14.99
CA GLY A 54 5.10 -6.28 -14.93
C GLY A 54 5.61 -4.85 -14.68
N LEU A 55 4.69 -3.90 -14.48
CA LEU A 55 4.98 -2.51 -14.11
C LEU A 55 4.89 -2.31 -12.60
N ILE A 56 5.60 -1.29 -12.14
CA ILE A 56 5.55 -0.81 -10.76
C ILE A 56 4.62 0.38 -10.69
N HIS A 57 3.75 0.39 -9.70
CA HIS A 57 2.87 1.50 -9.41
C HIS A 57 3.13 2.04 -8.01
N VAL A 58 2.91 3.34 -7.81
CA VAL A 58 2.98 4.00 -6.51
C VAL A 58 1.67 4.74 -6.20
N VAL A 59 1.22 4.64 -4.95
CA VAL A 59 -0.02 5.26 -4.46
C VAL A 59 0.17 5.77 -3.02
N PRO A 60 -0.35 6.94 -2.63
CA PRO A 60 -1.01 7.97 -3.42
C PRO A 60 -0.11 8.59 -4.49
N ALA A 61 -0.67 8.96 -5.64
CA ALA A 61 -0.01 9.87 -6.56
C ALA A 61 0.00 11.31 -5.98
N VAL A 62 1.14 11.99 -6.05
CA VAL A 62 1.26 13.40 -5.65
C VAL A 62 1.14 14.28 -6.89
N ALA A 63 0.28 15.30 -6.81
CA ALA A 63 0.04 16.20 -7.93
C ALA A 63 1.28 17.02 -8.27
N GLY A 64 1.74 16.93 -9.53
CA GLY A 64 2.92 17.65 -10.01
C GLY A 64 4.27 17.00 -9.66
N GLU A 65 4.25 15.81 -9.08
CA GLU A 65 5.44 15.00 -8.88
C GLU A 65 6.03 14.50 -10.20
N ASN A 66 7.35 14.45 -10.26
CA ASN A 66 8.08 13.80 -11.34
C ASN A 66 8.66 12.49 -10.83
N LEU A 67 7.90 11.41 -10.99
CA LEU A 67 8.36 10.08 -10.59
C LEU A 67 9.61 9.69 -11.38
N PRO A 68 10.52 8.92 -10.77
CA PRO A 68 11.76 8.54 -11.42
C PRO A 68 11.44 7.62 -12.60
N GLY A 69 11.43 8.23 -13.80
CA GLY A 69 11.11 7.56 -15.05
C GLY A 69 12.29 6.78 -15.66
N ASP A 70 13.50 7.02 -15.15
CA ASP A 70 14.71 6.27 -15.52
C ASP A 70 14.92 5.02 -14.65
N SER A 71 14.13 4.84 -13.60
CA SER A 71 14.09 3.60 -12.84
C SER A 71 13.76 2.44 -13.77
N ARG A 72 14.40 1.29 -13.58
CA ARG A 72 14.12 0.07 -14.32
C ARG A 72 13.65 -1.01 -13.35
N PRO A 73 12.36 -1.38 -13.37
CA PRO A 73 11.25 -0.83 -14.16
C PRO A 73 10.82 0.61 -13.75
N PRO A 74 10.20 1.39 -14.66
CA PRO A 74 9.72 2.73 -14.35
C PRO A 74 8.54 2.68 -13.37
N ILE A 75 8.49 3.66 -12.47
CA ILE A 75 7.43 3.77 -11.46
C ILE A 75 6.29 4.64 -12.01
N HIS A 76 5.07 4.09 -12.01
CA HIS A 76 3.88 4.76 -12.51
C HIS A 76 2.97 5.26 -11.37
N PRO A 77 2.42 6.48 -11.45
CA PRO A 77 1.50 6.96 -10.44
C PRO A 77 0.16 6.21 -10.56
N ALA A 78 -0.41 5.81 -9.44
CA ALA A 78 -1.75 5.25 -9.34
C ALA A 78 -2.65 6.10 -8.43
N SER A 79 -3.91 6.24 -8.84
CA SER A 79 -4.87 7.15 -8.21
C SER A 79 -5.70 6.50 -7.09
N LEU A 80 -5.38 5.28 -6.65
CA LEU A 80 -6.22 4.53 -5.72
C LEU A 80 -6.08 5.05 -4.27
N VAL A 81 -6.61 6.24 -4.01
CA VAL A 81 -6.77 6.77 -2.65
C VAL A 81 -8.25 6.97 -2.43
N LEU A 82 -8.87 5.95 -1.85
CA LEU A 82 -10.19 6.13 -1.27
C LEU A 82 -9.98 6.78 0.10
N ASN A 83 -10.45 8.03 0.23
CA ASN A 83 -10.30 8.86 1.42
C ASN A 83 -10.88 8.17 2.66
N HIS A 84 -10.13 8.20 3.77
CA HIS A 84 -10.53 7.81 5.14
C HIS A 84 -11.67 6.80 5.23
N LEU A 85 -11.43 5.56 4.81
CA LEU A 85 -12.42 4.50 4.99
C LEU A 85 -12.23 3.77 6.32
N PRO A 86 -13.33 3.37 6.97
CA PRO A 86 -13.25 2.36 8.02
C PRO A 86 -12.75 1.04 7.44
N ILE A 87 -12.09 0.23 8.27
CA ILE A 87 -11.53 -1.07 7.90
C ILE A 87 -12.59 -1.98 7.26
N GLU A 88 -13.84 -1.90 7.72
CA GLU A 88 -14.95 -2.69 7.18
C GLU A 88 -15.23 -2.39 5.70
N GLU A 89 -15.21 -1.10 5.31
CA GLU A 89 -15.38 -0.74 3.90
C GLU A 89 -14.15 -1.13 3.06
N ALA A 90 -12.94 -1.01 3.62
CA ALA A 90 -11.73 -1.52 2.97
C ALA A 90 -11.80 -3.04 2.75
N ALA A 91 -12.36 -3.79 3.70
CA ALA A 91 -12.56 -5.23 3.56
C ALA A 91 -13.61 -5.55 2.49
N MET A 92 -14.71 -4.80 2.44
CA MET A 92 -15.73 -4.96 1.39
C MET A 92 -15.15 -4.73 -0.01
N LEU A 93 -14.27 -3.74 -0.18
CA LEU A 93 -13.58 -3.50 -1.46
C LEU A 93 -12.68 -4.68 -1.85
N LEU A 94 -11.97 -5.28 -0.89
CA LEU A 94 -11.17 -6.49 -1.16
C LEU A 94 -12.02 -7.73 -1.45
N ASP A 95 -13.24 -7.82 -0.92
CA ASP A 95 -14.15 -8.93 -1.17
C ASP A 95 -14.88 -8.80 -2.52
N GLU A 96 -15.24 -7.58 -2.93
CA GLU A 96 -15.94 -7.29 -4.19
C GLU A 96 -14.97 -7.12 -5.37
N GLY A 97 -13.77 -6.60 -5.10
CA GLY A 97 -12.72 -6.35 -6.08
C GLY A 97 -11.76 -7.53 -6.30
N ASP A 98 -10.93 -7.37 -7.32
CA ASP A 98 -9.81 -8.29 -7.59
C ASP A 98 -8.49 -7.76 -6.99
N GLU A 99 -8.54 -6.59 -6.37
CA GLU A 99 -7.40 -5.91 -5.78
C GLU A 99 -6.65 -6.80 -4.76
N ALA A 100 -5.32 -6.80 -4.85
CA ALA A 100 -4.48 -7.54 -3.92
C ALA A 100 -4.48 -6.90 -2.52
N PHE A 101 -4.59 -5.58 -2.47
CA PHE A 101 -4.60 -4.78 -1.25
C PHE A 101 -5.44 -3.50 -1.45
N VAL A 102 -5.87 -2.91 -0.33
CA VAL A 102 -6.50 -1.59 -0.27
C VAL A 102 -5.65 -0.68 0.60
N PHE A 103 -5.23 0.45 0.03
CA PHE A 103 -4.55 1.52 0.75
C PHE A 103 -5.54 2.62 1.13
N PHE A 104 -5.50 3.05 2.39
CA PHE A 104 -6.40 4.07 2.93
C PHE A 104 -5.75 4.79 4.11
N ALA A 105 -6.18 6.02 4.37
CA ALA A 105 -5.63 6.82 5.47
C ALA A 105 -6.44 6.65 6.77
N GLU A 106 -5.76 6.41 7.89
CA GLU A 106 -6.41 6.33 9.21
C GLU A 106 -7.05 7.68 9.58
N PRO A 107 -8.33 7.69 10.00
CA PRO A 107 -8.98 8.91 10.45
C PRO A 107 -8.31 9.46 11.72
N GLY A 108 -7.88 10.72 11.67
CA GLY A 108 -7.30 11.43 12.82
C GLY A 108 -5.78 11.60 12.73
N SER A 109 -5.04 10.58 12.31
CA SER A 109 -3.59 10.69 12.09
C SER A 109 -3.23 11.03 10.65
N GLY A 110 -4.09 10.68 9.67
CA GLY A 110 -3.78 10.82 8.25
C GLY A 110 -2.73 9.82 7.75
N ARG A 111 -2.27 8.90 8.61
CA ARG A 111 -1.30 7.86 8.29
C ARG A 111 -1.88 6.85 7.30
N GLY A 112 -1.10 6.51 6.27
CA GLY A 112 -1.50 5.51 5.29
C GLY A 112 -1.37 4.10 5.83
N GLN A 113 -2.39 3.27 5.66
CA GLN A 113 -2.42 1.87 6.07
C GLN A 113 -2.91 0.97 4.94
N VAL A 114 -2.50 -0.30 5.00
CA VAL A 114 -2.77 -1.29 3.95
C VAL A 114 -3.51 -2.48 4.52
N LEU A 115 -4.71 -2.73 4.01
CA LEU A 115 -5.44 -3.98 4.22
C LEU A 115 -5.18 -4.92 3.05
N TYR A 116 -4.92 -6.20 3.30
CA TYR A 116 -4.69 -7.19 2.24
C TYR A 116 -5.24 -8.57 2.60
N ARG A 117 -5.53 -9.37 1.56
CA ARG A 117 -6.00 -10.75 1.71
C ARG A 117 -4.82 -11.68 2.00
N ARG A 118 -4.89 -12.46 3.07
CA ARG A 118 -3.88 -13.46 3.42
C ARG A 118 -4.20 -14.80 2.78
N TYR A 119 -3.18 -15.64 2.64
CA TYR A 119 -3.34 -17.02 2.17
C TYR A 119 -4.16 -17.91 3.10
N ASP A 120 -4.27 -17.54 4.39
CA ASP A 120 -5.10 -18.25 5.37
C ASP A 120 -6.59 -17.83 5.35
N GLY A 121 -6.98 -16.97 4.41
CA GLY A 121 -8.37 -16.55 4.21
C GLY A 121 -8.79 -15.32 5.01
N HIS A 122 -7.98 -14.86 5.98
CA HIS A 122 -8.27 -13.66 6.77
C HIS A 122 -7.60 -12.41 6.20
N TYR A 123 -7.88 -11.27 6.83
CA TYR A 123 -7.24 -10.00 6.49
C TYR A 123 -5.98 -9.75 7.33
N GLY A 124 -4.97 -9.20 6.66
CA GLY A 124 -3.82 -8.58 7.32
C GLY A 124 -3.91 -7.06 7.21
N LEU A 125 -3.60 -6.36 8.29
CA LEU A 125 -3.48 -4.90 8.30
C LEU A 125 -2.01 -4.53 8.57
N ILE A 126 -1.45 -3.69 7.71
CA ILE A 126 -0.14 -3.09 7.88
C ILE A 126 -0.33 -1.62 8.23
N THR A 127 0.23 -1.22 9.37
CA THR A 127 0.24 0.17 9.82
C THR A 127 1.68 0.68 9.98
N PRO A 128 1.93 1.96 9.69
CA PRO A 128 3.21 2.59 9.99
C PRO A 128 3.44 2.62 11.51
N ALA A 129 4.68 2.40 11.95
CA ALA A 129 5.05 2.67 13.34
C ALA A 129 4.99 4.17 13.61
N LEU A 130 4.37 4.53 14.74
CA LEU A 130 4.43 5.88 15.31
C LEU A 130 5.85 6.25 15.75
#